data_AF-A0A925PAI8-F1
#
_entry.id   AF-A0A925PAI8-F1
#
_cell.length_a   1.000
_cell.length_b   1.000
_cell.length_c   1.000
_cell.angle_alpha   90.00
_cell.angle_beta   90.00
_cell.angle_gamma   90.00
#
_symmetry.space_group_name_H-M   'P 1'
#
loop_
_entity.id
_entity.type
_entity.pdbx_description
1 polymer ?
#
loop_
_entity_poly.entity_id
_entity_poly.type
_entity_poly.pdbx_seq_one_letter_code
_entity_poly.pdbx_strand_id
1 'polypeptide(L)'
;MDFTSYRNQLLQQREGEIALWQLVRNFSQWFFDLLRNFVLVGGLKYFYEKSGSAVLFYLHEFALVVIFLYCLSYADQWYLNLFSFLENKRLAHWLNRTVNISMAVVLFFMIRWGASVVVAEISHAQV
;
A
#
# COMPACT_ATOMS: atom_id res chain seq x y z
N MET A 1 -45.61 -3.53 -11.54
CA MET A 1 -44.14 -3.61 -11.36
C MET A 1 -43.51 -3.62 -12.73
N ASP A 2 -42.67 -2.63 -13.03
CA ASP A 2 -42.10 -2.42 -14.36
C ASP A 2 -40.83 -3.28 -14.52
N PHE A 3 -40.88 -4.24 -15.44
CA PHE A 3 -39.81 -5.21 -15.70
C PHE A 3 -38.48 -4.52 -16.08
N THR A 4 -38.59 -3.34 -16.69
CA THR A 4 -37.47 -2.49 -17.11
C THR A 4 -36.70 -1.94 -15.91
N SER A 5 -37.42 -1.56 -14.85
CA SER A 5 -36.83 -1.04 -13.60
C SER A 5 -36.12 -2.15 -12.81
N TYR A 6 -36.72 -3.35 -12.77
CA TYR A 6 -36.13 -4.52 -12.11
C TYR A 6 -34.84 -4.99 -12.81
N ARG A 7 -34.82 -4.98 -14.15
CA ARG A 7 -33.62 -5.32 -14.94
C ARG A 7 -32.48 -4.33 -14.70
N ASN A 8 -32.79 -3.02 -14.64
CA ASN A 8 -31.77 -2.00 -14.41
C ASN A 8 -31.18 -2.07 -13.00
N GLN A 9 -31.99 -2.35 -11.96
CA GLN A 9 -31.47 -2.58 -10.61
C GLN A 9 -30.53 -3.79 -10.54
N LEU A 10 -30.89 -4.91 -11.18
CA LEU A 10 -30.04 -6.10 -11.21
C LEU A 10 -28.72 -5.86 -11.94
N LEU A 11 -28.73 -5.11 -13.06
CA LEU A 11 -27.51 -4.79 -13.80
C LEU A 11 -26.61 -3.82 -13.02
N GLN A 12 -27.19 -2.79 -12.40
CA GLN A 12 -26.45 -1.80 -11.62
C GLN A 12 -25.84 -2.39 -10.34
N GLN A 13 -26.53 -3.34 -9.70
CA GLN A 13 -26.01 -4.07 -8.54
C GLN A 13 -24.86 -5.02 -8.92
N ARG A 14 -24.96 -5.68 -10.08
CA ARG A 14 -23.91 -6.55 -10.62
C ARG A 14 -22.65 -5.77 -10.98
N GLU A 15 -22.79 -4.60 -11.59
CA GLU A 15 -21.65 -3.72 -11.91
C GLU A 15 -20.93 -3.24 -10.64
N GLY A 16 -21.69 -2.88 -9.59
CA GLY A 16 -21.13 -2.51 -8.29
C GLY A 16 -20.36 -3.65 -7.61
N GLU A 17 -20.92 -4.86 -7.62
CA GLU A 17 -20.27 -6.05 -7.03
C GLU A 17 -19.01 -6.45 -7.81
N ILE A 18 -19.05 -6.44 -9.14
CA ILE A 18 -17.88 -6.76 -9.98
C ILE A 18 -16.77 -5.72 -9.77
N ALA A 19 -17.12 -4.44 -9.66
CA ALA A 19 -16.16 -3.37 -9.38
C ALA A 19 -15.50 -3.54 -8.00
N LEU A 20 -16.27 -3.91 -6.96
CA LEU A 20 -15.74 -4.22 -5.63
C LEU A 20 -14.80 -5.42 -5.65
N TRP A 21 -15.17 -6.50 -6.33
CA TRP A 21 -14.31 -7.69 -6.47
C TRP A 21 -13.00 -7.38 -7.21
N GLN A 22 -13.06 -6.56 -8.26
CA GLN A 22 -11.86 -6.10 -8.97
C GLN A 22 -10.98 -5.21 -8.08
N LEU A 23 -11.58 -4.33 -7.29
CA LEU A 23 -10.86 -3.47 -6.36
C LEU A 23 -10.16 -4.28 -5.26
N VAL A 24 -10.87 -5.24 -4.65
CA VAL A 24 -10.31 -6.15 -3.63
C VAL A 24 -9.19 -7.01 -4.21
N ARG A 25 -9.36 -7.49 -5.44
CA ARG A 25 -8.32 -8.28 -6.12
C ARG A 25 -7.07 -7.46 -6.41
N ASN A 26 -7.22 -6.25 -6.96
CA ASN A 26 -6.11 -5.34 -7.23
C ASN A 26 -5.40 -4.94 -5.93
N PHE A 27 -6.17 -4.69 -4.86
CA PHE A 27 -5.63 -4.42 -3.53
C PHE A 27 -4.81 -5.60 -3.01
N SER A 28 -5.35 -6.81 -3.10
CA SER A 28 -4.69 -8.01 -2.60
C SER A 28 -3.38 -8.28 -3.35
N GLN A 29 -3.39 -8.15 -4.67
CA GLN A 29 -2.17 -8.30 -5.48
C GLN A 29 -1.11 -7.29 -5.08
N TRP A 30 -1.48 -6.01 -4.99
CA TRP A 30 -0.59 -4.94 -4.54
C TRP A 30 -0.04 -5.21 -3.12
N PHE A 31 -0.90 -5.64 -2.19
CA PHE A 31 -0.51 -5.94 -0.81
C PHE A 31 0.48 -7.10 -0.73
N PHE A 32 0.27 -8.18 -1.49
CA PHE A 32 1.20 -9.30 -1.52
C PHE A 32 2.54 -8.95 -2.18
N ASP A 33 2.54 -8.12 -3.22
CA ASP A 33 3.76 -7.61 -3.84
C ASP A 33 4.55 -6.73 -2.85
N LEU A 34 3.84 -5.88 -2.12
CA LEU A 34 4.40 -5.06 -1.04
C LEU A 34 5.01 -5.94 0.07
N LEU A 35 4.28 -6.96 0.52
CA LEU A 35 4.73 -7.91 1.54
C LEU A 35 5.99 -8.65 1.09
N ARG A 36 6.05 -9.08 -0.18
CA ARG A 36 7.22 -9.75 -0.74
C ARG A 36 8.44 -8.82 -0.75
N ASN A 37 8.27 -7.60 -1.24
CA ASN A 37 9.35 -6.61 -1.25
C ASN A 37 9.81 -6.28 0.18
N PHE A 38 8.88 -6.22 1.12
CA PHE A 38 9.16 -6.03 2.54
C PHE A 38 10.02 -7.16 3.13
N VAL A 39 9.66 -8.42 2.87
CA VAL A 39 10.45 -9.59 3.33
C VAL A 39 11.86 -9.56 2.73
N LEU A 40 12.01 -9.19 1.46
CA LEU A 40 13.32 -9.07 0.81
C LEU A 40 14.18 -7.98 1.47
N VAL A 41 13.61 -6.81 1.74
CA VAL A 41 14.32 -5.69 2.39
C VAL A 41 14.65 -5.99 3.85
N GLY A 42 13.75 -6.65 4.58
CA GLY A 42 14.00 -7.14 5.93
C GLY A 42 15.11 -8.20 5.96
N GLY A 43 15.10 -9.13 5.00
CA GLY A 43 16.17 -10.12 4.85
C GLY A 43 17.54 -9.48 4.56
N LEU A 44 17.58 -8.50 3.65
CA LEU A 44 18.77 -7.68 3.39
C LEU A 44 19.28 -6.99 4.66
N LYS A 45 18.37 -6.48 5.49
CA LYS A 45 18.69 -5.88 6.79
C LYS A 45 19.42 -6.87 7.70
N TYR A 46 18.82 -8.03 7.89
CA TYR A 46 19.37 -9.11 8.71
C TYR A 46 20.75 -9.58 8.21
N PHE A 47 20.91 -9.76 6.89
CA PHE A 47 22.20 -10.17 6.33
C PHE A 47 23.29 -9.11 6.48
N TYR A 48 22.96 -7.80 6.37
CA TYR A 48 23.97 -6.77 6.62
C TYR A 48 24.40 -6.76 8.09
N GLU A 49 23.45 -6.85 9.04
CA GLU A 49 23.75 -6.80 10.47
C GLU A 49 24.65 -7.99 10.88
N LYS A 50 24.42 -9.17 10.30
CA LYS A 50 25.21 -10.37 10.58
C LYS A 50 26.56 -10.39 9.85
N SER A 51 26.65 -9.83 8.64
CA SER A 51 27.86 -9.86 7.82
C SER A 51 28.80 -8.66 8.01
N GLY A 52 28.31 -7.54 8.56
CA GLY A 52 29.09 -6.29 8.68
C GLY A 52 29.49 -5.66 7.33
N SER A 53 28.88 -6.07 6.22
CA SER A 53 29.27 -5.63 4.87
C SER A 53 28.66 -4.29 4.48
N ALA A 54 29.51 -3.32 4.12
CA ALA A 54 29.08 -2.00 3.64
C ALA A 54 28.27 -2.06 2.33
N VAL A 55 28.53 -3.05 1.47
CA VAL A 55 27.78 -3.22 0.21
C VAL A 55 26.32 -3.59 0.49
N LEU A 56 26.08 -4.47 1.46
CA LEU A 56 24.73 -4.86 1.85
C LEU A 56 23.98 -3.71 2.53
N PHE A 57 24.68 -2.84 3.25
CA PHE A 57 24.09 -1.62 3.83
C PHE A 57 23.56 -0.68 2.73
N TYR A 58 24.39 -0.34 1.72
CA TYR A 58 23.94 0.51 0.62
C TYR A 58 22.80 -0.12 -0.19
N LEU A 59 22.82 -1.45 -0.37
CA LEU A 59 21.76 -2.18 -1.06
C LEU A 59 20.44 -2.14 -0.27
N HIS A 60 20.49 -2.26 1.07
CA HIS A 60 19.32 -2.12 1.93
C HIS A 60 18.74 -0.70 1.88
N GLU A 61 19.58 0.33 2.00
CA GLU A 61 19.15 1.73 1.89
C GLU A 61 18.53 2.03 0.51
N PHE A 62 19.15 1.55 -0.57
CA PHE A 62 18.59 1.68 -1.91
C PHE A 62 17.21 1.00 -2.01
N ALA A 63 17.07 -0.21 -1.48
CA ALA A 63 15.81 -0.94 -1.53
C ALA A 63 14.70 -0.26 -0.71
N LEU A 64 15.05 0.41 0.41
CA LEU A 64 14.10 1.25 1.17
C LEU A 64 13.60 2.43 0.33
N VAL A 65 14.49 3.11 -0.41
CA VAL A 65 14.10 4.20 -1.31
C VAL A 65 13.17 3.68 -2.42
N VAL A 66 13.47 2.51 -2.99
CA VAL A 66 12.62 1.89 -4.03
C VAL A 66 11.24 1.53 -3.48
N ILE A 67 11.13 0.97 -2.26
CA ILE A 67 9.84 0.70 -1.62
C ILE A 67 9.08 2.01 -1.35
N PHE A 68 9.77 3.06 -0.91
CA PHE A 68 9.15 4.37 -0.71
C PHE A 68 8.55 4.91 -2.01
N LEU A 69 9.29 4.84 -3.11
CA LEU A 69 8.81 5.25 -4.44
C LEU A 69 7.67 4.36 -4.92
N TYR A 70 7.70 3.06 -4.65
CA TYR A 70 6.60 2.14 -4.93
C TYR A 70 5.32 2.55 -4.19
N CYS A 71 5.41 2.83 -2.88
CA CYS A 71 4.27 3.33 -2.10
C CYS A 71 3.73 4.67 -2.65
N LEU A 72 4.62 5.59 -3.05
CA LEU A 72 4.22 6.86 -3.66
C LEU A 72 3.54 6.69 -5.03
N SER A 73 4.02 5.78 -5.87
CA SER A 73 3.40 5.52 -7.18
C SER A 73 1.97 5.03 -7.05
N TYR A 74 1.70 4.21 -6.03
CA TYR A 74 0.35 3.72 -5.77
C TYR A 74 -0.52 4.74 -5.01
N ALA A 75 0.08 5.76 -4.39
CA ALA A 75 -0.66 6.83 -3.73
C ALA A 75 -1.54 7.63 -4.69
N ASP A 76 -1.22 7.70 -5.98
CA ASP A 76 -2.10 8.34 -6.98
C ASP A 76 -3.17 7.37 -7.50
N GLN A 77 -2.82 6.07 -7.62
CA GLN A 77 -3.72 5.03 -8.08
C GLN A 77 -4.87 4.74 -7.10
N TRP A 78 -4.62 4.87 -5.79
CA TRP A 78 -5.62 4.69 -4.75
C TRP A 78 -6.36 5.98 -4.40
N TYR A 79 -6.56 6.92 -5.33
CA TYR A 79 -7.23 8.20 -5.07
C TYR A 79 -8.60 8.02 -4.39
N LEU A 80 -8.61 8.07 -3.05
CA LEU A 80 -9.82 7.94 -2.25
C LEU A 80 -10.53 9.28 -2.29
N ASN A 81 -11.63 9.35 -3.05
CA ASN A 81 -12.44 10.56 -3.16
C ASN A 81 -13.37 10.72 -1.94
N LEU A 82 -12.77 10.78 -0.74
CA LEU A 82 -13.47 10.85 0.55
C LEU A 82 -14.26 12.15 0.70
N PHE A 83 -13.77 13.24 0.09
CA PHE A 83 -14.36 14.58 0.20
C PHE A 83 -15.19 15.01 -1.02
N SER A 84 -15.74 14.06 -1.79
CA SER A 84 -16.57 14.38 -2.97
C SER A 84 -17.84 15.17 -2.64
N PHE A 85 -18.26 15.17 -1.38
CA PHE A 85 -19.43 15.90 -0.87
C PHE A 85 -19.18 17.41 -0.64
N LEU A 86 -17.93 17.88 -0.70
CA LEU A 86 -17.62 19.30 -0.55
C LEU A 86 -17.97 20.06 -1.83
N GLU A 87 -18.77 21.11 -1.69
CA GLU A 87 -19.23 21.99 -2.77
C GLU A 87 -18.05 22.65 -3.53
N ASN A 88 -16.95 22.91 -2.81
CA ASN A 88 -15.74 23.48 -3.38
C ASN A 88 -14.79 22.38 -3.90
N LYS A 89 -14.93 22.05 -5.19
CA LYS A 89 -14.17 21.00 -5.89
C LYS A 89 -12.65 21.12 -5.76
N ARG A 90 -12.12 22.35 -5.65
CA ARG A 90 -10.67 22.59 -5.52
C ARG A 90 -10.13 22.20 -4.14
N LEU A 91 -10.89 22.49 -3.08
CA LEU A 91 -10.56 22.07 -1.72
C LEU A 91 -10.70 20.55 -1.56
N ALA A 92 -11.77 19.97 -2.10
CA ALA A 92 -11.97 18.52 -2.12
C ALA A 92 -10.78 17.78 -2.76
N HIS A 93 -10.30 18.27 -3.91
CA HIS A 93 -9.16 17.67 -4.59
C HIS A 93 -7.87 17.75 -3.77
N TRP A 94 -7.60 18.91 -3.16
CA TRP A 94 -6.41 19.11 -2.34
C TRP A 94 -6.41 18.26 -1.07
N LEU A 95 -7.57 18.15 -0.39
CA LEU A 95 -7.73 17.32 0.80
C LEU A 95 -7.57 15.83 0.49
N ASN A 96 -8.21 15.32 -0.56
CA ASN A 96 -8.07 13.92 -0.97
C ASN A 96 -6.61 13.58 -1.32
N ARG A 97 -5.91 14.46 -2.05
CA ARG A 97 -4.49 14.29 -2.38
C ARG A 97 -3.61 14.28 -1.14
N THR A 98 -3.89 15.16 -0.18
CA THR A 98 -3.15 15.21 1.10
C THR A 98 -3.36 13.94 1.91
N VAL A 99 -4.60 13.44 2.01
CA VAL A 99 -4.91 12.17 2.69
C VAL A 99 -4.17 11.01 2.04
N ASN A 100 -4.16 10.91 0.72
CA ASN A 100 -3.44 9.83 0.04
C ASN A 100 -1.94 9.87 0.22
N ILE A 101 -1.32 11.04 0.15
CA ILE A 101 0.11 11.19 0.45
C ILE A 101 0.37 10.80 1.90
N SER A 102 -0.46 11.24 2.84
CA SER A 102 -0.31 10.88 4.25
C SER A 102 -0.44 9.38 4.49
N MET A 103 -1.38 8.71 3.80
CA MET A 103 -1.56 7.26 3.87
C MET A 103 -0.31 6.52 3.36
N ALA A 104 0.25 6.97 2.23
CA ALA A 104 1.48 6.39 1.68
C ALA A 104 2.68 6.55 2.62
N VAL A 105 2.80 7.72 3.27
CA VAL A 105 3.85 7.98 4.28
C VAL A 105 3.66 7.08 5.50
N VAL A 106 2.44 6.96 6.02
CA VAL A 106 2.14 6.08 7.16
C VAL A 106 2.44 4.62 6.83
N LEU A 107 2.02 4.15 5.65
CA LEU A 107 2.33 2.79 5.19
C LEU A 107 3.83 2.56 5.10
N PHE A 108 4.59 3.50 4.55
CA PHE A 108 6.05 3.40 4.52
C PHE A 108 6.66 3.27 5.93
N PHE A 109 6.21 4.10 6.89
CA PHE A 109 6.69 4.00 8.26
C PHE A 109 6.29 2.69 8.94
N MET A 110 5.07 2.19 8.71
CA MET A 110 4.63 0.89 9.21
C MET A 110 5.48 -0.25 8.67
N ILE A 111 5.78 -0.24 7.37
CA ILE A 111 6.69 -1.21 6.74
C ILE A 111 8.07 -1.10 7.40
N ARG A 112 8.65 0.11 7.47
CA ARG A 112 9.97 0.31 8.09
C ARG A 112 10.01 -0.20 9.54
N TRP A 113 8.98 0.09 10.32
CA TRP A 113 8.87 -0.36 11.70
C TRP A 113 8.69 -1.88 11.79
N GLY A 114 7.80 -2.47 10.99
CA GLY A 114 7.61 -3.91 10.92
C GLY A 114 8.92 -4.66 10.60
N ALA A 115 9.75 -4.15 9.69
CA ALA A 115 11.03 -4.77 9.34
C ALA A 115 11.97 -4.76 10.54
N SER A 116 11.99 -3.66 11.30
CA SER A 116 12.80 -3.57 12.50
C SER A 116 12.37 -4.57 13.58
N VAL A 117 11.06 -4.74 13.79
CA VAL A 117 10.50 -5.69 14.77
C VAL A 117 10.83 -7.12 14.36
N VAL A 118 10.56 -7.51 13.12
CA VAL A 118 10.84 -8.87 12.63
C VAL A 118 12.33 -9.22 12.75
N VAL A 119 13.21 -8.29 12.39
CA VAL A 119 14.67 -8.50 12.51
C VAL A 119 15.10 -8.62 13.97
N ALA A 120 14.52 -7.82 14.87
CA ALA A 120 14.79 -7.91 16.30
C ALA A 120 14.30 -9.26 16.89
N GLU A 121 13.12 -9.74 16.51
CA GLU A 121 12.61 -11.04 16.97
C GLU A 121 13.48 -12.20 16.46
N ILE A 122 13.94 -12.16 15.21
CA ILE A 122 14.83 -13.19 14.65
C ILE A 122 16.21 -13.16 15.33
N SER A 123 16.74 -11.99 15.68
CA SER A 123 18.02 -11.89 16.38
C SER A 123 17.93 -12.37 17.83
N HIS A 124 16.82 -12.09 18.51
CA HIS A 124 16.54 -12.61 19.85
C HIS A 124 16.32 -14.12 19.87
N ALA A 125 15.69 -14.70 18.83
CA ALA A 125 15.48 -16.14 18.72
C ALA A 125 16.76 -16.96 18.44
N GLN A 126 17.90 -16.31 18.15
CA GLN A 126 19.20 -16.96 17.94
C GLN A 126 20.12 -16.92 19.19
N VAL A 127 19.70 -16.28 20.29
CA VAL A 127 20.39 -16.30 21.60
C VAL A 127 19.81 -17.43 22.45
#